data_AF-A0A7W1N1U5-F1
#
_entry.id   AF-A0A7W1N1U5-F1
#
_cell.length_a   1.000
_cell.length_b   1.000
_cell.length_c   1.000
_cell.angle_alpha   90.00
_cell.angle_beta   90.00
_cell.angle_gamma   90.00
#
_symmetry.space_group_name_H-M   'P 1'
#
loop_
_entity.id
_entity.type
_entity.pdbx_description
1 polymer ?
#
loop_
_entity_poly.entity_id
_entity_poly.type
_entity_poly.pdbx_seq_one_letter_code
_entity_poly.pdbx_strand_id
1 'polypeptide(L)'
;MAAAARRVGILFGALAGGTAVLALLIGVAFGAGAARALSLGWYLVGSALLVSGFFIGNRGPSRPQGEGWGVFSTQRWVRWATPDEQRESISLSFLLVILGFVLIVLGAVADARYRVI
;
A
#
# COMPACT_ATOMS: atom_id res chain seq x y z
N MET A 1 16.95 8.40 -14.87
CA MET A 1 16.94 7.83 -13.52
C MET A 1 16.56 8.83 -12.42
N ALA A 2 17.20 10.00 -12.31
CA ALA A 2 16.93 10.96 -11.24
C ALA A 2 15.44 11.39 -11.10
N ALA A 3 14.73 11.60 -12.21
CA ALA A 3 13.31 11.97 -12.17
C ALA A 3 12.40 10.86 -11.62
N ALA A 4 12.70 9.59 -11.91
CA ALA A 4 11.95 8.45 -11.39
C ALA A 4 12.18 8.28 -9.89
N ALA A 5 13.45 8.36 -9.44
CA ALA A 5 13.80 8.33 -8.03
C ALA A 5 13.12 9.47 -7.25
N ARG A 6 13.04 10.68 -7.83
CA ARG A 6 12.30 11.80 -7.23
C ARG A 6 10.82 11.48 -7.03
N ARG A 7 10.14 10.95 -8.05
CA ARG A 7 8.72 10.59 -7.95
C ARG A 7 8.48 9.52 -6.89
N VAL A 8 9.33 8.49 -6.85
CA VAL A 8 9.27 7.46 -5.82
C VAL A 8 9.50 8.07 -4.44
N GLY A 9 10.54 8.90 -4.25
CA GLY A 9 10.79 9.58 -2.99
C GLY A 9 9.61 10.45 -2.53
N ILE A 10 8.95 11.16 -3.46
CA ILE A 10 7.73 11.93 -3.16
C ILE A 10 6.60 11.01 -2.72
N LEU A 11 6.38 9.88 -3.39
CA LEU A 11 5.34 8.91 -3.00
C LEU A 11 5.59 8.36 -1.59
N PHE A 12 6.84 8.02 -1.27
CA PHE A 12 7.22 7.53 0.05
C PHE A 12 7.02 8.60 1.12
N GLY A 13 7.53 9.81 0.90
CA GLY A 13 7.39 10.92 1.83
C GLY A 13 5.94 11.35 2.05
N ALA A 14 5.15 11.43 0.96
CA ALA A 14 3.75 11.79 1.03
C ALA A 14 2.93 10.74 1.77
N LEU A 15 3.15 9.45 1.52
CA LEU A 15 2.39 8.42 2.21
C LEU A 15 2.82 8.28 3.68
N ALA A 16 4.12 8.20 3.97
CA ALA A 16 4.61 8.09 5.34
C ALA A 16 4.24 9.31 6.18
N GLY A 17 4.44 10.51 5.63
CA GLY A 17 4.08 11.77 6.28
C GLY A 17 2.57 11.97 6.41
N GLY A 18 1.80 11.68 5.35
CA GLY A 18 0.34 11.76 5.37
C GLY A 18 -0.27 10.81 6.39
N THR A 19 0.19 9.56 6.43
CA THR A 19 -0.22 8.59 7.47
C THR A 19 0.15 9.07 8.86
N ALA A 20 1.36 9.61 9.04
CA ALA A 20 1.80 10.14 10.34
C ALA A 20 0.90 11.29 10.82
N VAL A 21 0.59 12.26 9.95
CA VAL A 21 -0.29 13.39 10.29
C VAL A 21 -1.68 12.89 10.68
N LEU A 22 -2.30 12.03 9.88
CA LEU A 22 -3.63 11.49 10.18
C LEU A 22 -3.63 10.67 11.47
N ALA A 23 -2.62 9.82 11.67
CA ALA A 23 -2.49 9.00 12.86
C ALA A 23 -2.32 9.86 14.12
N LEU A 24 -1.53 10.94 14.06
CA LEU A 24 -1.37 11.87 15.17
C LEU A 24 -2.67 12.64 15.47
N LEU A 25 -3.39 13.11 14.45
CA LEU A 25 -4.67 13.78 14.64
C LEU A 25 -5.69 12.86 15.33
N ILE A 26 -5.78 11.61 14.88
CA ILE A 26 -6.60 10.58 15.53
C ILE A 26 -6.09 10.32 16.94
N GLY A 27 -4.78 10.15 17.13
CA GLY A 27 -4.17 9.92 18.44
C GLY A 27 -4.51 11.00 19.45
N VAL A 28 -4.42 12.28 19.06
CA VAL A 28 -4.80 13.42 19.89
C VAL A 28 -6.30 13.39 20.22
N ALA A 29 -7.16 13.12 19.23
CA ALA A 29 -8.61 13.04 19.43
C ALA A 29 -9.02 11.95 20.44
N PHE A 30 -8.25 10.86 20.53
CA PHE A 30 -8.51 9.74 21.45
C PHE A 30 -7.58 9.70 22.68
N GLY A 31 -6.77 10.74 22.91
CA GLY A 31 -5.86 10.81 24.07
C GLY A 31 -4.72 9.78 24.06
N ALA A 32 -4.33 9.26 22.90
CA ALA A 32 -3.22 8.32 22.75
C ALA A 32 -1.86 9.05 22.69
N GLY A 33 -0.81 8.43 23.24
CA GLY A 33 0.56 8.94 23.10
C GLY A 33 1.05 8.91 21.65
N ALA A 34 1.84 9.92 21.27
CA ALA A 34 2.30 10.13 19.89
C ALA A 34 3.02 8.91 19.28
N ALA A 35 3.93 8.28 20.01
CA ALA A 35 4.66 7.09 19.56
C ALA A 35 3.70 5.94 19.21
N ARG A 36 2.70 5.69 20.07
CA ARG A 36 1.68 4.66 19.85
C ARG A 36 0.82 4.99 18.62
N ALA A 37 0.40 6.24 18.48
CA ALA A 37 -0.43 6.68 17.37
C ALA A 37 0.30 6.48 16.03
N LEU A 38 1.55 6.94 15.93
CA LEU A 38 2.40 6.77 14.75
C LEU A 38 2.63 5.29 14.42
N SER A 39 3.02 4.50 15.42
CA SER A 39 3.26 3.06 15.27
C SER A 39 2.03 2.35 14.70
N LEU A 40 0.86 2.56 15.30
CA LEU A 40 -0.39 1.97 14.83
C LEU A 40 -0.79 2.45 13.43
N GLY A 41 -0.65 3.74 13.14
CA GLY A 41 -0.98 4.30 11.83
C GLY A 41 -0.14 3.67 10.72
N TRP A 42 1.18 3.60 10.91
CA TRP A 42 2.07 3.00 9.93
C TRP A 42 1.90 1.48 9.82
N TYR A 43 1.64 0.77 10.93
CA TYR A 43 1.31 -0.65 10.86
C TYR A 43 0.03 -0.93 10.08
N LEU A 44 -1.03 -0.15 10.33
CA LEU A 44 -2.32 -0.35 9.69
C LEU A 44 -2.23 -0.09 8.18
N VAL A 45 -1.69 1.07 7.80
CA VAL A 45 -1.53 1.42 6.38
C VAL A 45 -0.53 0.49 5.71
N GLY A 46 0.60 0.22 6.35
CA GLY A 46 1.61 -0.71 5.83
C GLY A 46 1.04 -2.10 5.56
N SER A 47 0.27 -2.65 6.49
CA SER A 47 -0.39 -3.96 6.34
C SER A 47 -1.40 -3.94 5.20
N ALA A 48 -2.22 -2.89 5.08
CA ALA A 48 -3.18 -2.76 4.00
C ALA A 48 -2.50 -2.74 2.61
N LEU A 49 -1.37 -2.05 2.48
CA LEU A 49 -0.59 -2.03 1.25
C LEU A 49 0.04 -3.39 0.94
N LEU A 50 0.59 -4.09 1.93
CA LEU A 50 1.15 -5.43 1.75
C LEU A 50 0.08 -6.41 1.25
N VAL A 51 -1.09 -6.42 1.89
CA VAL A 51 -2.21 -7.27 1.49
C VAL A 51 -2.67 -6.92 0.06
N SER A 52 -2.84 -5.63 -0.24
CA SER A 52 -3.23 -5.18 -1.59
C SER A 52 -2.19 -5.56 -2.64
N GLY A 53 -0.90 -5.36 -2.33
CA GLY A 53 0.22 -5.72 -3.19
C GLY A 53 0.29 -7.22 -3.46
N PHE A 54 0.04 -8.06 -2.45
CA PHE A 54 -0.06 -9.51 -2.59
C PHE A 54 -1.18 -9.89 -3.57
N PHE A 55 -2.40 -9.40 -3.38
CA PHE A 55 -3.52 -9.76 -4.27
C PHE A 55 -3.33 -9.22 -5.69
N ILE A 56 -2.77 -8.02 -5.86
CA ILE A 56 -2.51 -7.44 -7.17
C ILE A 56 -1.34 -8.16 -7.89
N GLY A 57 -0.34 -8.64 -7.16
CA GLY A 57 0.77 -9.41 -7.74
C GLY A 57 0.38 -10.83 -8.12
N ASN A 58 -0.47 -11.47 -7.30
CA ASN A 58 -0.95 -12.83 -7.52
C ASN A 58 -2.22 -12.91 -8.38
N ARG A 59 -2.72 -11.77 -8.87
CA ARG A 59 -3.90 -11.78 -9.75
C ARG A 59 -3.56 -12.57 -11.02
N GLY A 60 -4.34 -13.61 -11.29
CA GLY A 60 -4.14 -14.48 -12.44
C GLY A 60 -4.16 -13.73 -13.79
N PRO A 61 -3.73 -14.39 -14.86
CA PRO A 61 -3.63 -13.81 -16.19
C PRO A 61 -4.99 -13.52 -16.85
N SER A 62 -6.09 -13.97 -16.24
CA SER A 62 -7.46 -13.65 -16.60
C SER A 62 -7.80 -12.19 -16.28
N ARG A 63 -8.34 -11.46 -17.26
CA ARG A 63 -8.83 -10.07 -17.13
C ARG A 63 -10.25 -9.96 -17.68
N PRO A 64 -11.11 -9.09 -17.10
CA PRO A 64 -12.45 -8.86 -17.65
C PRO A 64 -12.38 -8.26 -19.07
N GLN A 65 -13.34 -8.65 -19.91
CA GLN A 65 -13.49 -8.12 -21.27
C GLN A 65 -14.64 -7.10 -21.30
N GLY A 66 -14.35 -5.84 -21.62
CA GLY A 66 -15.33 -4.74 -21.68
C GLY A 66 -15.28 -3.78 -20.48
N GLU A 67 -15.91 -2.60 -20.63
CA GLU A 67 -16.14 -1.65 -19.54
C GLU A 67 -17.47 -2.01 -18.84
N GLY A 68 -17.41 -2.35 -17.55
CA GLY A 68 -18.61 -2.70 -16.78
C GLY A 68 -18.41 -3.95 -15.93
N TRP A 69 -17.68 -3.81 -14.82
CA TRP A 69 -17.66 -4.80 -13.75
C TRP A 69 -19.01 -4.76 -13.00
N GLY A 70 -20.03 -5.36 -13.58
CA GLY A 70 -21.30 -5.64 -12.91
C GLY A 70 -21.35 -7.10 -12.50
N VAL A 71 -21.75 -7.39 -11.26
CA VAL A 71 -21.89 -8.75 -10.69
C VAL A 71 -22.89 -9.64 -11.49
N PHE A 72 -23.68 -9.04 -12.39
CA PHE A 72 -24.74 -9.70 -13.17
C PHE A 72 -24.55 -9.65 -14.71
N SER A 73 -23.39 -9.27 -15.23
CA SER A 73 -23.20 -9.09 -16.69
C SER A 73 -23.04 -10.42 -17.44
N THR A 74 -23.93 -10.83 -18.35
CA THR A 74 -23.91 -12.15 -19.03
C THR A 74 -22.90 -12.33 -20.19
N GLN A 75 -22.03 -11.34 -20.45
CA GLN A 75 -21.11 -11.29 -21.61
C GLN A 75 -19.80 -12.06 -21.37
N ARG A 76 -19.39 -12.98 -22.28
CA ARG A 76 -18.17 -13.83 -22.20
C ARG A 76 -17.01 -13.14 -21.47
N TRP A 77 -16.73 -13.61 -20.25
CA TRP A 77 -16.37 -12.74 -19.12
C TRP A 77 -14.87 -12.44 -18.98
N VAL A 78 -13.99 -13.04 -19.79
CA VAL A 78 -12.55 -13.04 -19.52
C VAL A 78 -11.73 -13.09 -20.81
N ARG A 79 -10.76 -12.19 -20.93
CA ARG A 79 -9.63 -12.25 -21.88
C ARG A 79 -8.31 -12.48 -21.15
N TRP A 80 -7.29 -12.87 -21.90
CA TRP A 80 -5.93 -12.92 -21.37
C TRP A 80 -5.35 -11.50 -21.23
N ALA A 81 -4.56 -11.29 -20.19
CA ALA A 81 -3.81 -10.06 -19.98
C ALA A 81 -2.75 -9.89 -21.09
N THR A 82 -2.56 -8.65 -21.54
CA THR A 82 -1.43 -8.33 -22.41
C THR A 82 -0.12 -8.35 -21.61
N PRO A 83 1.05 -8.51 -22.26
CA PRO A 83 2.34 -8.44 -21.58
C PRO A 83 2.54 -7.13 -20.80
N ASP A 84 2.02 -6.00 -21.32
CA ASP A 84 2.12 -4.69 -20.66
C ASP A 84 1.25 -4.62 -19.40
N GLU A 85 0.03 -5.14 -19.45
CA GLU A 85 -0.83 -5.25 -18.25
C GLU A 85 -0.20 -6.12 -17.17
N GLN A 86 0.49 -7.20 -17.57
CA GLN A 86 1.21 -8.05 -16.64
C GLN A 86 2.37 -7.29 -16.00
N ARG A 87 3.18 -6.57 -16.79
CA ARG A 87 4.30 -5.74 -16.29
C ARG A 87 3.81 -4.64 -15.35
N GLU A 88 2.70 -4.00 -15.67
CA GLU A 88 2.08 -2.99 -14.82
C GLU A 88 1.58 -3.60 -13.49
N SER A 89 0.91 -4.76 -13.55
CA SER A 89 0.48 -5.51 -12.36
C SER A 89 1.64 -5.78 -11.40
N ILE A 90 2.74 -6.30 -11.95
CA ILE A 90 3.94 -6.66 -11.20
C ILE A 90 4.60 -5.40 -10.62
N SER A 91 4.73 -4.35 -11.42
CA SER A 91 5.35 -3.09 -10.99
C SER A 91 4.55 -2.43 -9.87
N LEU A 92 3.21 -2.40 -10.00
CA LEU A 92 2.32 -1.86 -8.97
C LEU A 92 2.40 -2.69 -7.69
N SER A 93 2.32 -4.02 -7.80
CA SER A 93 2.48 -4.93 -6.67
C SER A 93 3.80 -4.68 -5.93
N PHE A 94 4.91 -4.57 -6.67
CA PHE A 94 6.22 -4.29 -6.11
C PHE A 94 6.28 -2.95 -5.37
N LEU A 95 5.71 -1.89 -5.95
CA LEU A 95 5.60 -0.59 -5.29
C LEU A 95 4.80 -0.67 -3.98
N LEU A 96 3.64 -1.32 -4.00
CA LEU A 96 2.81 -1.48 -2.80
C LEU A 96 3.53 -2.29 -1.73
N VAL A 97 4.22 -3.37 -2.11
CA VAL A 97 4.93 -4.23 -1.17
C VAL A 97 6.09 -3.50 -0.51
N ILE A 98 6.94 -2.81 -1.27
CA ILE A 98 8.07 -2.05 -0.70
C ILE A 98 7.54 -0.93 0.19
N LEU A 99 6.55 -0.18 -0.28
CA LEU A 99 6.00 0.93 0.47
C LEU A 99 5.35 0.44 1.77
N GLY A 100 4.58 -0.65 1.70
CA GLY A 100 4.01 -1.31 2.86
C GLY A 100 5.07 -1.75 3.86
N PHE A 101 6.12 -2.42 3.37
CA PHE A 101 7.23 -2.88 4.20
C PHE A 101 7.96 -1.72 4.90
N VAL A 102 8.24 -0.62 4.18
CA VAL A 102 8.87 0.57 4.78
C VAL A 102 8.00 1.18 5.87
N LEU A 103 6.68 1.26 5.68
CA LEU A 103 5.78 1.71 6.74
C LEU A 103 5.79 0.77 7.95
N ILE A 104 5.81 -0.55 7.75
CA ILE A 104 5.96 -1.50 8.87
C ILE A 104 7.26 -1.25 9.65
N VAL A 105 8.38 -1.02 8.95
CA VAL A 105 9.66 -0.71 9.59
C VAL A 105 9.59 0.60 10.38
N LEU A 106 9.00 1.66 9.82
CA LEU A 106 8.79 2.92 10.56
C LEU A 106 7.88 2.71 11.78
N GLY A 107 6.83 1.90 11.64
CA GLY A 107 5.93 1.51 12.73
C GLY A 107 6.65 0.81 13.87
N ALA A 108 7.58 -0.10 13.53
CA ALA A 108 8.42 -0.81 14.49
C ALA A 108 9.44 0.10 15.18
N VAL A 109 10.07 1.01 14.44
CA VAL A 109 11.01 2.00 15.01
C VAL A 109 10.30 2.96 15.97
N ALA A 110 9.07 3.34 15.70
CA ALA A 110 8.28 4.20 16.59
C ALA A 110 7.62 3.45 17.75
N ASP A 111 7.61 2.12 17.74
CA ASP A 111 7.00 1.33 18.81
C ASP A 111 7.89 1.33 20.06
N ALA A 112 7.57 2.21 21.01
CA ALA A 112 8.30 2.33 22.27
C ALA A 112 8.12 1.12 23.21
N ARG A 113 7.22 0.17 22.91
CA ARG A 113 6.97 -1.00 23.80
C ARG A 113 8.02 -2.07 23.66
N TYR A 114 8.64 -2.21 22.49
CA TYR A 114 9.70 -3.16 22.24
C TYR A 114 11.02 -2.42 22.18
N ARG A 115 11.79 -2.44 23.26
CA ARG A 115 13.22 -2.09 23.22
C ARG A 115 13.90 -3.14 22.34
N VAL A 116 14.29 -2.77 21.13
CA VAL A 116 15.04 -3.66 20.21
C VAL A 116 16.52 -3.78 20.65
N ILE A 117 16.90 -3.14 21.75
CA ILE A 117 18.19 -3.26 22.45
C ILE A 117 17.95 -3.18 23.95
#